data_AF-A0A5E7SXZ2-F1
#
_entry.id   AF-A0A5E7SXZ2-F1
#
_cell.length_a   1.000
_cell.length_b   1.000
_cell.length_c   1.000
_cell.angle_alpha   90.00
_cell.angle_beta   90.00
_cell.angle_gamma   90.00
#
_symmetry.space_group_name_H-M   'P 1'
#
loop_
_entity.id
_entity.type
_entity.pdbx_description
1 polymer ?
#
loop_
_entity_poly.entity_id
_entity_poly.type
_entity_poly.pdbx_seq_one_letter_code
_entity_poly.pdbx_strand_id
1 'polypeptide(L)'
;MTEFESIETASTRSSPNRYAQLSNSLLWLNERAWPLTVGILVTAGLYLYQYILEEKIPLSITSSAFLTALPAMSAILVIIISVLVAFILLPIFVLFHRLNASDKRLSDDFSFEQRSPEQNARHRRLLGRWVGGLLILGIFCTVFSVVGSQVTSNLWWTAAAVLGAGLTFFAYDRLMTLRVEGPVSTEFRMVCLMSAFVQIVVILNVTIVAIDIAGRYVSSLWWLLLLVPAELFFLGMIQLLGALFVVKMQGHDHPAAFLAIAVMAVVVALGLHPASGAKLGGFALQLSSSGARNCTIMSVDQQSVGLEAILDPDRPGFSRPLRVLAEADGTYLVRPWKTDAKGVRFVPRASVNGVDACPIDSKTARQAAAQNLSG
;
A
#
# COMPACT_ATOMS: atom_id res chain seq x y z
N MET A 1 -9.71 -11.21 -71.95
CA MET A 1 -8.87 -11.10 -70.74
C MET A 1 -9.75 -10.50 -69.66
N THR A 2 -10.22 -11.33 -68.74
CA THR A 2 -11.04 -10.95 -67.59
C THR A 2 -10.15 -11.08 -66.36
N GLU A 3 -9.76 -9.96 -65.76
CA GLU A 3 -9.09 -9.93 -64.46
C GLU A 3 -10.11 -10.33 -63.39
N PHE A 4 -9.82 -11.43 -62.71
CA PHE A 4 -10.48 -11.78 -61.46
C PHE A 4 -9.84 -10.95 -60.35
N GLU A 5 -10.55 -9.95 -59.90
CA GLU A 5 -10.24 -9.19 -58.68
C GLU A 5 -10.41 -10.15 -57.49
N SER A 6 -9.29 -10.53 -56.88
CA SER A 6 -9.30 -11.37 -55.67
C SER A 6 -9.86 -10.54 -54.52
N ILE A 7 -11.07 -10.87 -54.09
CA ILE A 7 -11.61 -10.39 -52.81
C ILE A 7 -10.73 -11.01 -51.72
N GLU A 8 -9.74 -10.26 -51.24
CA GLU A 8 -9.06 -10.54 -49.98
C GLU A 8 -10.14 -10.53 -48.90
N THR A 9 -10.58 -11.73 -48.51
CA THR A 9 -11.36 -11.94 -47.31
C THR A 9 -10.60 -11.32 -46.16
N ALA A 10 -11.09 -10.17 -45.68
CA ALA A 10 -10.67 -9.58 -44.43
C ALA A 10 -10.65 -10.68 -43.38
N SER A 11 -9.45 -11.09 -42.96
CA SER A 11 -9.30 -12.08 -41.92
C SER A 11 -9.96 -11.50 -40.67
N THR A 12 -11.14 -12.00 -40.34
CA THR A 12 -11.73 -11.83 -39.02
C THR A 12 -10.69 -12.39 -38.04
N ARG A 13 -9.87 -11.51 -37.44
CA ARG A 13 -9.00 -11.85 -36.32
C ARG A 13 -9.91 -12.47 -35.27
N SER A 14 -9.88 -13.79 -35.13
CA SER A 14 -10.58 -14.48 -34.06
C SER A 14 -10.15 -13.82 -32.76
N SER A 15 -11.12 -13.40 -31.94
CA SER A 15 -10.80 -12.88 -30.62
C SER A 15 -9.89 -13.89 -29.91
N PRO A 16 -8.73 -13.46 -29.36
CA PRO A 16 -7.79 -14.39 -28.73
C PRO A 16 -8.54 -15.16 -27.65
N ASN A 17 -8.42 -16.49 -27.68
CA ASN A 17 -9.11 -17.37 -26.73
C ASN A 17 -8.52 -17.12 -25.32
N ARG A 18 -9.13 -16.19 -24.57
CA ARG A 18 -8.67 -15.74 -23.25
C ARG A 18 -8.57 -16.88 -22.25
N TYR A 19 -9.42 -17.91 -22.37
CA TYR A 19 -9.35 -19.10 -21.54
C TYR A 19 -8.09 -19.92 -21.81
N ALA A 20 -7.73 -20.13 -23.08
CA ALA A 20 -6.49 -20.80 -23.44
C ALA A 20 -5.26 -20.01 -22.96
N GLN A 21 -5.28 -18.68 -23.08
CA GLN A 21 -4.20 -17.82 -22.60
C GLN A 21 -4.04 -17.87 -21.07
N LEU A 22 -5.15 -17.85 -20.33
CA LEU A 22 -5.13 -18.01 -18.87
C LEU A 22 -4.65 -19.40 -18.47
N SER A 23 -5.17 -20.45 -19.10
CA SER A 23 -4.77 -21.84 -18.86
C SER A 23 -3.27 -22.03 -19.09
N ASN A 24 -2.74 -21.53 -20.21
CA ASN A 24 -1.31 -21.58 -20.52
C ASN A 24 -0.47 -20.79 -19.49
N SER A 25 -1.00 -19.67 -18.99
CA SER A 25 -0.32 -18.89 -17.95
C SER A 25 -0.31 -19.62 -16.59
N LEU A 26 -1.41 -20.28 -16.22
CA LEU A 26 -1.50 -21.08 -15.00
C LEU A 26 -0.62 -22.33 -15.08
N LEU A 27 -0.57 -22.98 -16.24
CA LEU A 27 0.35 -24.09 -16.50
C LEU A 27 1.79 -23.64 -16.33
N TRP A 28 2.16 -22.49 -16.91
CA TRP A 28 3.50 -21.91 -16.75
C TRP A 28 3.87 -21.67 -15.29
N LEU A 29 2.93 -21.14 -14.49
CA LEU A 29 3.11 -20.91 -13.06
C LEU A 29 3.27 -22.23 -12.29
N ASN A 30 2.47 -23.25 -12.63
CA ASN A 30 2.54 -24.56 -12.00
C ASN A 30 3.88 -25.27 -12.28
N GLU A 31 4.34 -25.27 -13.53
CA GLU A 31 5.65 -25.83 -13.91
C GLU A 31 6.83 -25.16 -13.19
N ARG A 32 6.65 -23.89 -12.79
CA ARG A 32 7.67 -23.07 -12.13
C ARG A 32 7.26 -22.70 -10.71
N ALA A 33 6.39 -23.49 -10.08
CA ALA A 33 5.95 -23.23 -8.71
C ALA A 33 7.12 -23.34 -7.73
N TRP A 34 7.96 -24.38 -7.87
CA TRP A 34 9.07 -24.61 -6.94
C TRP A 34 10.10 -23.46 -6.86
N PRO A 35 10.62 -22.85 -7.97
CA PRO A 35 11.57 -21.75 -7.86
C PRO A 35 10.90 -20.48 -7.31
N LEU A 36 9.63 -20.24 -7.66
CA LEU A 36 8.87 -19.11 -7.15
C LEU A 36 8.66 -19.24 -5.64
N THR A 37 8.25 -20.42 -5.16
CA THR A 37 8.10 -20.70 -3.73
C THR A 37 9.42 -20.55 -2.98
N VAL A 38 10.52 -21.09 -3.50
CA VAL A 38 11.84 -20.93 -2.89
C VAL A 38 12.22 -19.45 -2.80
N GLY A 39 12.06 -18.69 -3.89
CA GLY A 39 12.34 -17.24 -3.91
C GLY A 39 11.50 -16.45 -2.90
N ILE A 40 10.21 -16.75 -2.81
CA ILE A 40 9.29 -16.15 -1.82
C ILE A 40 9.73 -16.48 -0.39
N LEU A 41 10.05 -17.74 -0.10
CA LEU A 41 10.45 -18.17 1.24
C LEU A 41 11.79 -17.57 1.66
N VAL A 42 12.77 -17.50 0.75
CA VAL A 42 14.05 -16.82 1.00
C VAL A 42 13.81 -15.34 1.28
N THR A 43 12.91 -14.70 0.53
CA THR A 43 12.56 -13.30 0.75
C THR A 43 11.88 -13.10 2.10
N ALA A 44 10.91 -13.96 2.47
CA ALA A 44 10.30 -13.91 3.80
C ALA A 44 11.33 -14.11 4.92
N GLY A 45 12.30 -15.02 4.73
CA GLY A 45 13.43 -15.20 5.63
C GLY A 45 14.30 -13.94 5.75
N LEU A 46 14.54 -13.22 4.65
CA LEU A 46 15.26 -11.94 4.66
C LEU A 46 14.49 -10.86 5.44
N TYR A 47 13.17 -10.74 5.24
CA TYR A 47 12.32 -9.81 5.98
C TYR A 47 12.33 -10.12 7.48
N LEU A 48 12.22 -11.40 7.83
CA LEU A 48 12.29 -11.88 9.20
C LEU A 48 13.64 -11.57 9.84
N TYR A 49 14.74 -11.85 9.13
CA TYR A 49 16.09 -11.57 9.58
C TYR A 49 16.29 -10.07 9.85
N GLN A 50 15.85 -9.22 8.94
CA GLN A 50 15.91 -7.77 9.12
C GLN A 50 15.05 -7.30 10.30
N TYR A 51 13.87 -7.87 10.49
CA TYR A 51 13.02 -7.58 11.64
C TYR A 51 13.71 -7.93 12.97
N ILE A 52 14.32 -9.12 13.05
CA ILE A 52 15.07 -9.57 14.23
C ILE A 52 16.22 -8.62 14.56
N LEU A 53 16.98 -8.19 13.54
CA LEU A 53 18.09 -7.25 13.73
C LEU A 53 17.62 -5.87 14.20
N GLU A 54 16.60 -5.32 13.55
CA GLU A 54 16.13 -3.96 13.82
C GLU A 54 15.45 -3.84 15.20
N GLU A 55 14.63 -4.84 15.56
CA GLU A 55 13.95 -4.91 16.85
C GLU A 55 14.80 -5.52 17.97
N LYS A 56 16.02 -5.97 17.66
CA LYS A 56 16.95 -6.64 18.60
C LYS A 56 16.30 -7.81 19.32
N ILE A 57 15.55 -8.62 18.59
CA ILE A 57 14.84 -9.76 19.16
C ILE A 57 15.86 -10.89 19.41
N PRO A 58 16.03 -11.35 20.66
CA PRO A 58 16.97 -12.42 20.99
C PRO A 58 16.41 -13.79 20.60
N LEU A 59 16.25 -14.05 19.30
CA LEU A 59 15.82 -15.34 18.78
C LEU A 59 16.87 -15.91 17.81
N SER A 60 17.05 -17.23 17.84
CA SER A 60 17.86 -17.92 16.85
C SER A 60 17.07 -18.06 15.55
N ILE A 61 17.65 -17.61 14.43
CA ILE A 61 17.05 -17.66 13.09
C ILE A 61 16.75 -19.11 12.65
N THR A 62 17.39 -20.10 13.28
CA THR A 62 17.24 -21.52 13.01
C THR A 62 16.18 -22.22 13.86
N SER A 63 15.38 -21.50 14.66
CA SER A 63 14.36 -22.14 15.49
C SER A 63 13.26 -22.79 14.64
N SER A 64 12.72 -23.90 15.13
CA SER A 64 11.65 -24.63 14.44
C SER A 64 10.40 -23.77 14.29
N ALA A 65 10.04 -22.96 15.30
CA ALA A 65 8.93 -22.02 15.20
C ALA A 65 9.05 -21.09 13.99
N PHE A 66 10.25 -20.57 13.70
CA PHE A 66 10.44 -19.71 12.54
C PHE A 66 10.28 -20.44 11.21
N LEU A 67 10.90 -21.62 11.08
CA LEU A 67 10.77 -22.42 9.86
C LEU A 67 9.30 -22.73 9.55
N THR A 68 8.50 -23.00 10.59
CA THR A 68 7.06 -23.23 10.43
C THR A 68 6.25 -21.97 10.14
N ALA A 69 6.72 -20.79 10.56
CA ALA A 69 6.04 -19.51 10.33
C ALA A 69 6.34 -18.88 8.96
N LEU A 70 7.46 -19.25 8.32
CA LEU A 70 7.89 -18.67 7.03
C LEU A 70 6.82 -18.75 5.93
N PRO A 71 6.12 -19.88 5.69
CA PRO A 71 5.08 -19.94 4.67
C PRO A 71 3.95 -18.93 4.92
N ALA A 72 3.44 -18.87 6.15
CA ALA A 72 2.37 -17.93 6.52
C ALA A 72 2.82 -16.48 6.40
N MET A 73 4.03 -16.17 6.90
CA MET A 73 4.63 -14.84 6.78
C MET A 73 4.77 -14.44 5.31
N SER A 74 5.22 -15.36 4.46
CA SER A 74 5.39 -15.09 3.04
C SER A 74 4.08 -14.79 2.33
N ALA A 75 3.00 -15.52 2.65
CA ALA A 75 1.68 -15.25 2.11
C ALA A 75 1.16 -13.88 2.54
N ILE A 76 1.29 -13.54 3.83
CA ILE A 76 0.88 -12.25 4.38
C ILE A 76 1.66 -11.10 3.71
N LEU A 77 2.98 -11.24 3.55
CA LEU A 77 3.81 -10.23 2.88
C LEU A 77 3.39 -10.00 1.43
N VAL A 78 3.18 -11.07 0.65
CA VAL A 78 2.72 -10.97 -0.74
C VAL A 78 1.37 -10.27 -0.79
N ILE A 79 0.42 -10.60 0.09
CA ILE A 79 -0.89 -9.95 0.14
C ILE A 79 -0.76 -8.47 0.46
N ILE A 80 -0.05 -8.10 1.52
CA ILE A 80 0.09 -6.71 1.95
C ILE A 80 0.77 -5.87 0.87
N ILE A 81 1.91 -6.35 0.34
CA ILE A 81 2.66 -5.63 -0.69
C ILE A 81 1.81 -5.47 -1.95
N SER A 82 1.08 -6.52 -2.36
CA SER A 82 0.19 -6.45 -3.52
C SER A 82 -0.94 -5.44 -3.31
N VAL A 83 -1.55 -5.40 -2.12
CA VAL A 83 -2.60 -4.42 -1.78
C VAL A 83 -2.04 -3.00 -1.77
N LEU A 84 -0.86 -2.77 -1.18
CA LEU A 84 -0.21 -1.46 -1.17
C LEU A 84 0.14 -0.96 -2.58
N VAL A 85 0.71 -1.84 -3.40
CA VAL A 85 1.03 -1.53 -4.80
C VAL A 85 -0.25 -1.24 -5.59
N ALA A 86 -1.27 -2.09 -5.44
CA ALA A 86 -2.57 -1.88 -6.09
C ALA A 86 -3.18 -0.53 -5.68
N PHE A 87 -3.07 -0.15 -4.41
CA PHE A 87 -3.55 1.15 -3.92
C PHE A 87 -2.80 2.33 -4.55
N ILE A 88 -1.46 2.26 -4.64
CA ILE A 88 -0.62 3.28 -5.28
C ILE A 88 -0.91 3.38 -6.79
N LEU A 89 -1.20 2.24 -7.44
CA LEU A 89 -1.50 2.18 -8.86
C LEU A 89 -2.99 2.44 -9.18
N LEU A 90 -3.90 2.45 -8.22
CA LEU A 90 -5.32 2.62 -8.51
C LEU A 90 -5.63 3.91 -9.31
N PRO A 91 -4.98 5.06 -9.03
CA PRO A 91 -5.21 6.29 -9.79
C PRO A 91 -4.90 6.19 -11.29
N ILE A 92 -4.00 5.30 -11.73
CA ILE A 92 -3.71 5.12 -13.16
C ILE A 92 -4.84 4.47 -13.93
N PHE A 93 -5.82 3.87 -13.24
CA PHE A 93 -6.97 3.23 -13.89
C PHE A 93 -7.80 4.21 -14.74
N VAL A 94 -7.79 5.50 -14.39
CA VAL A 94 -8.41 6.57 -15.20
C VAL A 94 -7.89 6.58 -16.64
N LEU A 95 -6.63 6.18 -16.85
CA LEU A 95 -6.02 6.14 -18.18
C LEU A 95 -6.62 5.02 -19.05
N PHE A 96 -7.05 3.92 -18.43
CA PHE A 96 -7.57 2.74 -19.11
C PHE A 96 -9.09 2.72 -19.23
N HIS A 97 -9.78 3.71 -18.64
CA HIS A 97 -11.23 3.82 -18.73
C HIS A 97 -11.65 4.42 -20.08
N ARG A 98 -12.85 4.04 -20.53
CA ARG A 98 -13.42 4.50 -21.81
C ARG A 98 -13.76 5.99 -21.72
N LEU A 99 -13.31 6.79 -22.69
CA LEU A 99 -13.60 8.22 -22.77
C LEU A 99 -15.04 8.51 -23.19
N ASN A 100 -15.58 7.67 -24.07
CA ASN A 100 -16.89 7.82 -24.70
C ASN A 100 -17.38 6.47 -25.26
N ALA A 101 -18.52 6.49 -25.97
CA ALA A 101 -19.09 5.30 -26.61
C ALA A 101 -18.22 4.70 -27.74
N SER A 102 -17.16 5.40 -28.19
CA SER A 102 -16.26 4.92 -29.24
C SER A 102 -15.11 4.05 -28.71
N ASP A 103 -15.17 3.59 -27.45
CA ASP A 103 -14.17 2.73 -26.77
C ASP A 103 -12.73 3.29 -26.74
N LYS A 104 -12.54 4.57 -27.08
CA LYS A 104 -11.23 5.23 -27.05
C LYS A 104 -10.79 5.42 -25.60
N ARG A 105 -9.54 5.12 -25.28
CA ARG A 105 -8.95 5.28 -23.94
C ARG A 105 -7.80 6.28 -23.99
N LEU A 106 -7.46 6.88 -22.86
CA LEU A 106 -6.23 7.66 -22.76
C LEU A 106 -4.99 6.77 -22.87
N SER A 107 -5.10 5.48 -22.53
CA SER A 107 -4.02 4.52 -22.59
C SER A 107 -3.55 4.21 -24.01
N ASP A 108 -4.40 4.41 -25.02
CA ASP A 108 -4.09 4.11 -26.41
C ASP A 108 -2.95 5.00 -26.95
N ASP A 109 -2.78 6.18 -26.34
CA ASP A 109 -1.70 7.12 -26.62
C ASP A 109 -0.33 6.68 -26.01
N PHE A 110 -0.25 5.52 -25.32
CA PHE A 110 1.01 4.93 -24.82
C PHE A 110 1.70 3.95 -25.80
N SER A 111 1.18 3.73 -27.01
CA SER A 111 1.72 2.73 -27.94
C SER A 111 3.21 2.90 -28.25
N PHE A 112 3.91 1.75 -28.32
CA PHE A 112 5.37 1.63 -28.49
C PHE A 112 5.81 1.39 -29.94
N GLU A 113 4.86 1.16 -30.84
CA GLU A 113 5.15 0.95 -32.27
C GLU A 113 5.36 2.29 -32.99
N GLN A 114 6.04 2.25 -34.14
CA GLN A 114 6.58 3.38 -34.90
C GLN A 114 5.81 4.69 -34.74
N ARG A 115 6.43 5.64 -34.00
CA ARG A 115 5.82 6.92 -33.63
C ARG A 115 5.82 7.88 -34.80
N SER A 116 4.65 8.11 -35.37
CA SER A 116 4.41 9.30 -36.19
C SER A 116 4.62 10.57 -35.35
N PRO A 117 4.98 11.71 -35.96
CA PRO A 117 5.13 12.97 -35.23
C PRO A 117 3.85 13.38 -34.48
N GLU A 118 2.67 13.02 -34.99
CA GLU A 118 1.38 13.25 -34.34
C GLU A 118 1.19 12.41 -33.07
N GLN A 119 1.58 11.13 -33.10
CA GLN A 119 1.53 10.25 -31.93
C GLN A 119 2.46 10.73 -30.82
N ASN A 120 3.66 11.21 -31.17
CA ASN A 120 4.60 11.80 -30.21
C ASN A 120 4.01 13.06 -29.52
N ALA A 121 3.31 13.91 -30.28
CA ALA A 121 2.65 15.08 -29.72
C ALA A 121 1.51 14.70 -28.77
N ARG A 122 0.70 13.68 -29.11
CA ARG A 122 -0.36 13.15 -28.23
C ARG A 122 0.19 12.55 -26.94
N HIS A 123 1.25 11.73 -27.05
CA HIS A 123 1.94 11.14 -25.91
C HIS A 123 2.49 12.21 -24.94
N ARG A 124 3.17 13.24 -25.47
CA ARG A 124 3.67 14.37 -24.64
C ARG A 124 2.53 15.13 -23.97
N ARG A 125 1.40 15.33 -24.65
CA ARG A 125 0.22 15.97 -24.04
C ARG A 125 -0.40 15.10 -22.95
N LEU A 126 -0.42 13.78 -23.09
CA LEU A 126 -0.89 12.88 -22.05
C LEU A 126 0.02 12.94 -20.81
N LEU A 127 1.34 12.84 -21.01
CA LEU A 127 2.32 12.99 -19.93
C LEU A 127 2.20 14.36 -19.25
N GLY A 128 2.02 15.44 -20.02
CA GLY A 128 1.80 16.78 -19.49
C GLY A 128 0.53 16.89 -18.66
N ARG A 129 -0.57 16.25 -19.08
CA ARG A 129 -1.83 16.18 -18.31
C ARG A 129 -1.65 15.37 -17.03
N TRP A 130 -0.93 14.25 -17.10
CA TRP A 130 -0.61 13.42 -15.94
C TRP A 130 0.22 14.16 -14.90
N VAL A 131 1.34 14.75 -15.32
CA VAL A 131 2.23 15.54 -14.45
C VAL A 131 1.49 16.75 -13.89
N GLY A 132 0.76 17.49 -14.72
CA GLY A 132 -0.03 18.63 -14.27
C GLY A 132 -1.12 18.22 -13.26
N GLY A 133 -1.76 17.06 -13.46
CA GLY A 133 -2.77 16.53 -12.55
C GLY A 133 -2.17 16.19 -11.18
N LEU A 134 -1.02 15.51 -11.17
CA LEU A 134 -0.28 15.22 -9.94
C LEU A 134 0.16 16.50 -9.23
N LEU A 135 0.62 17.52 -9.97
CA LEU A 135 1.02 18.80 -9.38
C LEU A 135 -0.17 19.54 -8.76
N ILE A 136 -1.33 19.60 -9.43
CA ILE A 136 -2.53 20.24 -8.87
C ILE A 136 -2.92 19.57 -7.54
N LEU A 137 -2.97 18.24 -7.51
CA LEU A 137 -3.33 17.49 -6.31
C LEU A 137 -2.27 17.63 -5.20
N GLY A 138 -0.98 17.60 -5.57
CA GLY A 138 0.13 17.76 -4.64
C GLY A 138 0.21 19.16 -4.02
N ILE A 139 -0.03 20.21 -4.82
CA ILE A 139 -0.12 21.59 -4.32
C ILE A 139 -1.27 21.70 -3.32
N PHE A 140 -2.44 21.15 -3.65
CA PHE A 140 -3.57 21.13 -2.73
C PHE A 140 -3.21 20.43 -1.41
N CYS A 141 -2.63 19.22 -1.46
CA CYS A 141 -2.23 18.48 -0.27
C CYS A 141 -1.21 19.24 0.58
N THR A 142 -0.26 19.93 -0.05
CA THR A 142 0.77 20.74 0.62
C THR A 142 0.16 21.94 1.31
N VAL A 143 -0.64 22.73 0.58
CA VAL A 143 -1.32 23.92 1.14
C VAL A 143 -2.24 23.50 2.28
N PHE A 144 -3.01 22.44 2.09
CA PHE A 144 -3.90 21.92 3.12
C PHE A 144 -3.14 21.49 4.38
N SER A 145 -2.01 20.80 4.23
CA SER A 145 -1.19 20.34 5.37
C SER A 145 -0.50 21.49 6.10
N VAL A 146 0.10 22.43 5.37
CA VAL A 146 0.82 23.58 5.94
C VAL A 146 -0.15 24.52 6.65
N VAL A 147 -1.22 24.93 5.99
CA VAL A 147 -2.20 25.86 6.58
C VAL A 147 -2.99 25.18 7.69
N GLY A 148 -3.40 23.92 7.49
CA GLY A 148 -4.11 23.14 8.50
C GLY A 148 -3.32 22.93 9.79
N SER A 149 -1.99 22.92 9.73
CA SER A 149 -1.14 22.84 10.93
C SER A 149 -1.12 24.12 11.77
N GLN A 150 -1.48 25.27 11.19
CA GLN A 150 -1.42 26.59 11.85
C GLN A 150 -2.78 27.11 12.30
N VAL A 151 -3.86 26.61 11.70
CA VAL A 151 -5.23 27.10 11.93
C VAL A 151 -5.94 26.19 12.93
N THR A 152 -6.57 26.79 13.95
CA THR A 152 -7.46 26.06 14.86
C THR A 152 -8.71 25.63 14.12
N SER A 153 -9.11 24.36 14.31
CA SER A 153 -10.28 23.80 13.62
C SER A 153 -11.53 24.63 13.91
N ASN A 154 -12.04 25.29 12.86
CA ASN A 154 -13.25 26.08 12.91
C ASN A 154 -14.09 25.87 11.63
N LEU A 155 -15.33 26.37 11.65
CA LEU A 155 -16.28 26.18 10.54
C LEU A 155 -15.76 26.81 9.23
N TRP A 156 -15.09 27.97 9.31
CA TRP A 156 -14.57 28.68 8.15
C TRP A 156 -13.43 27.93 7.47
N TRP A 157 -12.50 27.37 8.25
CA TRP A 157 -11.44 26.51 7.75
C TRP A 157 -12.02 25.26 7.09
N THR A 158 -13.02 24.63 7.71
CA THR A 158 -13.70 23.46 7.15
C THR A 158 -14.38 23.81 5.82
N ALA A 159 -15.11 24.93 5.75
CA ALA A 159 -15.74 25.40 4.52
C ALA A 159 -14.71 25.72 3.43
N ALA A 160 -13.61 26.39 3.77
CA ALA A 160 -12.52 26.69 2.85
C ALA A 160 -11.83 25.42 2.34
N ALA A 161 -11.63 24.42 3.19
CA ALA A 161 -11.07 23.12 2.82
C ALA A 161 -11.98 22.35 1.85
N VAL A 162 -13.30 22.34 2.11
CA VAL A 162 -14.28 21.69 1.23
C VAL A 162 -14.35 22.40 -0.13
N LEU A 163 -14.38 23.74 -0.14
CA LEU A 163 -14.34 24.52 -1.38
C LEU A 163 -13.03 24.31 -2.15
N GLY A 164 -11.89 24.28 -1.44
CA GLY A 164 -10.58 24.00 -2.01
C GLY A 164 -10.52 22.61 -2.64
N ALA A 165 -11.02 21.58 -1.96
CA ALA A 165 -11.11 20.23 -2.51
C ALA A 165 -11.99 20.18 -3.77
N GLY A 166 -13.15 20.84 -3.75
CA GLY A 166 -14.04 20.94 -4.91
C GLY A 166 -13.38 21.62 -6.11
N LEU A 167 -12.68 22.73 -5.88
CA LEU A 167 -11.89 23.44 -6.91
C LEU A 167 -10.76 22.57 -7.47
N THR A 168 -10.06 21.84 -6.61
CA THR A 168 -8.98 20.92 -7.00
C THR A 168 -9.51 19.77 -7.85
N PHE A 169 -10.64 19.16 -7.47
CA PHE A 169 -11.28 18.12 -8.28
C PHE A 169 -11.76 18.64 -9.62
N PHE A 170 -12.37 19.83 -9.65
CA PHE A 170 -12.77 20.47 -10.90
C PHE A 170 -11.56 20.77 -11.80
N ALA A 171 -10.48 21.30 -11.23
CA ALA A 171 -9.25 21.59 -11.96
C ALA A 171 -8.61 20.32 -12.53
N TYR A 172 -8.58 19.23 -11.76
CA TYR A 172 -8.07 17.93 -12.19
C TYR A 172 -8.92 17.33 -13.34
N ASP A 173 -10.25 17.28 -13.19
CA ASP A 173 -11.16 16.80 -14.23
C ASP A 173 -11.02 17.61 -15.52
N ARG A 174 -10.98 18.95 -15.39
CA ARG A 174 -10.74 19.83 -16.53
C ARG A 174 -9.40 19.57 -17.18
N LEU A 175 -8.32 19.41 -16.43
CA LEU A 175 -7.00 19.12 -16.99
C LEU A 175 -6.96 17.79 -17.74
N MET A 176 -7.60 16.75 -17.22
CA MET A 176 -7.64 15.44 -17.86
C MET A 176 -8.50 15.44 -19.14
N THR A 177 -9.59 16.21 -19.15
CA THR A 177 -10.53 16.29 -20.29
C THR A 177 -10.16 17.38 -21.31
N LEU A 178 -9.24 18.29 -20.97
CA LEU A 178 -8.79 19.36 -21.85
C LEU A 178 -8.22 18.80 -23.16
N ARG A 179 -8.74 19.29 -24.29
CA ARG A 179 -8.32 18.94 -25.66
C ARG A 179 -8.49 17.45 -26.01
N VAL A 180 -9.35 16.73 -25.30
CA VAL A 180 -9.82 15.42 -25.75
C VAL A 180 -10.79 15.63 -26.91
N GLU A 181 -10.59 14.89 -28.00
CA GLU A 181 -11.46 14.94 -29.18
C GLU A 181 -12.80 14.26 -28.86
N GLY A 182 -13.91 15.02 -28.92
CA GLY A 182 -15.27 14.50 -28.78
C GLY A 182 -15.92 14.67 -27.39
N PRO A 183 -17.20 14.30 -27.24
CA PRO A 183 -17.90 14.39 -25.98
C PRO A 183 -17.36 13.36 -24.97
N VAL A 184 -17.01 13.82 -23.78
CA VAL A 184 -16.55 12.98 -22.67
C VAL A 184 -17.75 12.43 -21.90
N SER A 185 -17.77 11.12 -21.63
CA SER A 185 -18.84 10.47 -20.87
C SER A 185 -18.89 10.94 -19.41
N THR A 186 -20.08 10.90 -18.81
CA THR A 186 -20.25 11.17 -17.37
C THR A 186 -19.58 10.10 -16.50
N GLU A 187 -19.56 8.85 -16.96
CA GLU A 187 -18.85 7.75 -16.32
C GLU A 187 -17.34 8.03 -16.20
N PHE A 188 -16.72 8.51 -17.28
CA PHE A 188 -15.30 8.86 -17.27
C PHE A 188 -15.01 9.98 -16.25
N ARG A 189 -15.87 11.01 -16.17
CA ARG A 189 -15.72 12.08 -15.18
C ARG A 189 -15.84 11.58 -13.74
N MET A 190 -16.72 10.63 -13.47
CA MET A 190 -16.81 10.00 -12.14
C MET A 190 -15.53 9.20 -11.82
N VAL A 191 -14.97 8.49 -12.80
CA VAL A 191 -13.68 7.79 -12.63
C VAL A 191 -12.54 8.78 -12.41
N CYS A 192 -12.51 9.92 -13.10
CA CYS A 192 -11.56 11.01 -12.84
C CYS A 192 -11.67 11.51 -11.40
N LEU A 193 -12.88 11.76 -10.91
CA LEU A 193 -13.12 12.23 -9.55
C LEU A 193 -12.63 11.21 -8.51
N MET A 194 -12.99 9.93 -8.69
CA MET A 194 -12.55 8.86 -7.79
C MET A 194 -11.04 8.64 -7.83
N SER A 195 -10.43 8.72 -9.01
CA SER A 195 -8.97 8.66 -9.16
C SER A 195 -8.31 9.82 -8.43
N ALA A 196 -8.82 11.05 -8.57
CA ALA A 196 -8.30 12.22 -7.86
C ALA A 196 -8.42 12.07 -6.33
N PHE A 197 -9.55 11.57 -5.85
CA PHE A 197 -9.76 11.29 -4.43
C PHE A 197 -8.73 10.28 -3.90
N VAL A 198 -8.58 9.14 -4.58
CA VAL A 198 -7.61 8.10 -4.17
C VAL A 198 -6.18 8.63 -4.28
N GLN A 199 -5.86 9.42 -5.31
CA GLN A 199 -4.55 10.05 -5.45
C GLN A 199 -4.23 11.01 -4.31
N ILE A 200 -5.20 11.81 -3.84
CA ILE A 200 -5.02 12.66 -2.65
C ILE A 200 -4.70 11.79 -1.43
N VAL A 201 -5.45 10.70 -1.20
CA VAL A 201 -5.20 9.80 -0.08
C VAL A 201 -3.80 9.16 -0.18
N VAL A 202 -3.37 8.75 -1.37
CA VAL A 202 -2.02 8.20 -1.61
C VAL A 202 -0.96 9.25 -1.30
N ILE A 203 -1.08 10.47 -1.84
CA ILE A 203 -0.13 11.57 -1.58
C ILE A 203 -0.05 11.82 -0.07
N LEU A 204 -1.18 12.04 0.61
CA LEU A 204 -1.17 12.32 2.05
C LEU A 204 -0.52 11.21 2.88
N ASN A 205 -0.81 9.93 2.59
CA ASN A 205 -0.20 8.81 3.32
C ASN A 205 1.32 8.75 3.11
N VAL A 206 1.79 8.96 1.88
CA VAL A 206 3.22 8.94 1.56
C VAL A 206 3.90 10.17 2.17
N THR A 207 3.28 11.35 2.10
CA THR A 207 3.75 12.58 2.74
C THR A 207 3.90 12.40 4.25
N ILE A 208 2.93 11.79 4.95
CA ILE A 208 3.01 11.53 6.40
C ILE A 208 4.25 10.69 6.73
N VAL A 209 4.47 9.61 5.99
CA VAL A 209 5.64 8.73 6.18
C VAL A 209 6.94 9.47 5.85
N ALA A 210 6.96 10.24 4.77
CA ALA A 210 8.13 11.02 4.35
C ALA A 210 8.50 12.08 5.40
N ILE A 211 7.52 12.76 5.98
CA ILE A 211 7.72 13.74 7.06
C ILE A 211 8.24 13.07 8.34
N ASP A 212 7.71 11.91 8.75
CA ASP A 212 8.23 11.19 9.93
C ASP A 212 9.71 10.81 9.77
N ILE A 213 10.10 10.40 8.56
CA ILE A 213 11.49 10.04 8.26
C ILE A 213 12.35 11.31 8.24
N ALA A 214 11.94 12.34 7.50
CA ALA A 214 12.70 13.58 7.33
C ALA A 214 12.83 14.37 8.64
N GLY A 215 11.78 14.39 9.46
CA GLY A 215 11.72 15.09 10.74
C GLY A 215 12.74 14.59 11.77
N ARG A 216 13.29 13.38 11.59
CA ARG A 216 14.41 12.87 12.41
C ARG A 216 15.74 13.53 12.11
N TYR A 217 15.90 14.06 10.89
CA TYR A 217 17.15 14.64 10.40
C TYR A 217 17.09 16.16 10.31
N VAL A 218 15.89 16.73 10.12
CA VAL A 218 15.73 18.16 9.89
C VAL A 218 14.53 18.72 10.64
N SER A 219 14.75 19.82 11.35
CA SER A 219 13.73 20.55 12.10
C SER A 219 13.04 21.68 11.31
N SER A 220 13.52 22.00 10.11
CA SER A 220 13.03 23.13 9.31
C SER A 220 11.93 22.73 8.33
N LEU A 221 10.79 23.43 8.40
CA LEU A 221 9.65 23.29 7.49
C LEU A 221 9.98 23.57 6.02
N TRP A 222 11.04 24.34 5.74
CA TRP A 222 11.45 24.67 4.37
C TRP A 222 11.84 23.44 3.54
N TRP A 223 12.23 22.34 4.18
CA TRP A 223 12.53 21.09 3.49
C TRP A 223 11.30 20.44 2.84
N LEU A 224 10.08 20.78 3.28
CA LEU A 224 8.85 20.34 2.62
C LEU A 224 8.79 20.82 1.15
N LEU A 225 9.41 21.96 0.84
CA LEU A 225 9.45 22.51 -0.51
C LEU A 225 10.29 21.66 -1.48
N LEU A 226 11.24 20.88 -0.97
CA LEU A 226 12.01 19.90 -1.75
C LEU A 226 11.42 18.48 -1.64
N LEU A 227 10.91 18.12 -0.46
CA LEU A 227 10.38 16.79 -0.18
C LEU A 227 9.15 16.50 -1.03
N VAL A 228 8.19 17.42 -1.11
CA VAL A 228 6.94 17.20 -1.85
C VAL A 228 7.18 17.03 -3.36
N PRO A 229 7.95 17.89 -4.06
CA PRO A 229 8.24 17.66 -5.47
C PRO A 229 8.97 16.33 -5.72
N ALA A 230 9.90 15.94 -4.84
CA ALA A 230 10.59 14.66 -4.93
C ALA A 230 9.60 13.49 -4.76
N GLU A 231 8.72 13.55 -3.76
CA GLU A 231 7.66 12.57 -3.53
C GLU A 231 6.74 12.43 -4.76
N LEU A 232 6.21 13.55 -5.27
CA LEU A 232 5.33 13.56 -6.43
C LEU A 232 6.04 13.01 -7.68
N PHE A 233 7.34 13.31 -7.84
CA PHE A 233 8.15 12.75 -8.90
C PHE A 233 8.25 11.22 -8.79
N PHE A 234 8.59 10.68 -7.63
CA PHE A 234 8.67 9.23 -7.43
C PHE A 234 7.32 8.54 -7.59
N LEU A 235 6.24 9.10 -7.04
CA LEU A 235 4.89 8.58 -7.22
C LEU A 235 4.48 8.59 -8.70
N GLY A 236 4.72 9.71 -9.39
CA GLY A 236 4.43 9.83 -10.82
C GLY A 236 5.21 8.83 -11.66
N MET A 237 6.48 8.57 -11.33
CA MET A 237 7.31 7.57 -11.99
C MET A 237 6.81 6.15 -11.74
N ILE A 238 6.48 5.79 -10.49
CA ILE A 238 5.92 4.47 -10.15
C ILE A 238 4.62 4.23 -10.91
N GLN A 239 3.74 5.22 -10.92
CA GLN A 239 2.45 5.14 -11.60
C GLN A 239 2.61 5.07 -13.13
N LEU A 240 3.52 5.86 -13.71
CA LEU A 240 3.83 5.77 -15.14
C LEU A 240 4.39 4.40 -15.50
N LEU A 241 5.33 3.87 -14.73
CA LEU A 241 5.86 2.51 -14.91
C LEU A 241 4.76 1.46 -14.80
N GLY A 242 3.83 1.61 -13.85
CA GLY A 242 2.66 0.75 -13.72
C GLY A 242 1.74 0.81 -14.94
N ALA A 243 1.50 2.01 -15.50
CA ALA A 243 0.69 2.16 -16.70
C ALA A 243 1.35 1.49 -17.91
N LEU A 244 2.66 1.70 -18.09
CA LEU A 244 3.44 1.04 -19.15
C LEU A 244 3.45 -0.48 -18.96
N PHE A 245 3.54 -0.95 -17.71
CA PHE A 245 3.45 -2.37 -17.37
C PHE A 245 2.10 -2.96 -17.77
N VAL A 246 0.98 -2.29 -17.46
CA VAL A 246 -0.37 -2.76 -17.85
C VAL A 246 -0.51 -2.83 -19.37
N VAL A 247 -0.03 -1.82 -20.11
CA VAL A 247 -0.04 -1.83 -21.58
C VAL A 247 0.77 -3.02 -22.13
N LYS A 248 1.97 -3.25 -21.59
CA LYS A 248 2.82 -4.37 -22.00
C LYS A 248 2.21 -5.74 -21.64
N MET A 249 1.59 -5.85 -20.47
CA MET A 249 0.96 -7.08 -20.00
C MET A 249 -0.22 -7.49 -20.90
N GLN A 250 -1.01 -6.54 -21.41
CA GLN A 250 -2.14 -6.83 -22.30
C GLN A 250 -1.72 -7.47 -23.63
N GLY A 251 -0.51 -7.18 -24.12
CA GLY A 251 0.05 -7.75 -25.35
C GLY A 251 0.96 -8.97 -25.13
N HIS A 252 1.13 -9.45 -23.89
CA HIS A 252 2.04 -10.54 -23.58
C HIS A 252 1.37 -11.91 -23.76
N ASP A 253 2.11 -12.92 -24.25
CA ASP A 253 1.57 -14.28 -24.46
C ASP A 253 1.10 -14.93 -23.15
N HIS A 254 1.83 -14.69 -22.06
CA HIS A 254 1.53 -15.18 -20.71
C HIS A 254 1.35 -14.04 -19.69
N PRO A 255 0.20 -13.33 -19.66
CA PRO A 255 0.02 -12.14 -18.84
C PRO A 255 0.05 -12.42 -17.34
N ALA A 256 -0.54 -13.55 -16.89
CA ALA A 256 -0.56 -13.88 -15.47
C ALA A 256 0.83 -14.30 -14.94
N ALA A 257 1.62 -14.98 -15.78
CA ALA A 257 3.02 -15.29 -15.45
C ALA A 257 3.85 -14.01 -15.31
N PHE A 258 3.71 -13.08 -16.24
CA PHE A 258 4.40 -11.79 -16.19
C PHE A 258 4.01 -10.97 -14.95
N LEU A 259 2.73 -10.98 -14.58
CA LEU A 259 2.24 -10.37 -13.34
C LEU A 259 2.86 -11.01 -12.09
N ALA A 260 2.90 -12.34 -12.01
CA ALA A 260 3.49 -13.03 -10.87
C ALA A 260 4.98 -12.70 -10.71
N ILE A 261 5.75 -12.66 -11.81
CA ILE A 261 7.15 -12.25 -11.80
C ILE A 261 7.31 -10.81 -11.33
N ALA A 262 6.43 -9.90 -11.79
CA ALA A 262 6.48 -8.50 -11.37
C ALA A 262 6.19 -8.34 -9.87
N VAL A 263 5.17 -9.01 -9.35
CA VAL A 263 4.87 -9.05 -7.90
C VAL A 263 6.07 -9.57 -7.13
N MET A 264 6.67 -10.67 -7.60
CA MET A 264 7.89 -11.22 -7.01
C MET A 264 9.05 -10.23 -6.97
N ALA A 265 9.32 -9.56 -8.10
CA ALA A 265 10.38 -8.58 -8.19
C ALA A 265 10.16 -7.41 -7.22
N VAL A 266 8.91 -6.94 -7.07
CA VAL A 266 8.55 -5.89 -6.11
C VAL A 266 8.75 -6.34 -4.67
N VAL A 267 8.28 -7.55 -4.32
CA VAL A 267 8.45 -8.12 -2.97
C VAL A 267 9.94 -8.27 -2.63
N VAL A 268 10.76 -8.75 -3.57
CA VAL A 268 12.22 -8.83 -3.38
C VAL A 268 12.82 -7.44 -3.22
N ALA A 269 12.50 -6.48 -4.11
CA ALA A 269 13.07 -5.15 -4.10
C ALA A 269 12.78 -4.38 -2.80
N LEU A 270 11.57 -4.50 -2.26
CA LEU A 270 11.21 -3.90 -0.97
C LEU A 270 11.97 -4.55 0.20
N GLY A 271 12.26 -5.85 0.10
CA GLY A 271 13.08 -6.59 1.05
C GLY A 271 14.56 -6.25 1.02
N LEU A 272 15.08 -5.67 -0.06
CA LEU A 272 16.48 -5.27 -0.13
C LEU A 272 16.80 -4.05 0.76
N HIS A 273 15.79 -3.25 1.13
CA HIS A 273 15.97 -2.13 2.05
C HIS A 273 15.67 -2.58 3.50
N PRO A 274 16.69 -2.66 4.40
CA PRO A 274 16.52 -3.26 5.72
C PRO A 274 15.40 -2.66 6.57
N ALA A 275 15.23 -1.33 6.54
CA ALA A 275 14.20 -0.67 7.32
C ALA A 275 12.78 -0.98 6.80
N SER A 276 12.60 -1.13 5.49
CA SER A 276 11.32 -1.50 4.89
C SER A 276 10.98 -2.96 5.19
N GLY A 277 11.93 -3.87 4.98
CA GLY A 277 11.73 -5.29 5.23
C GLY A 277 11.49 -5.59 6.71
N ALA A 278 12.19 -4.91 7.63
CA ALA A 278 11.92 -5.02 9.06
C ALA A 278 10.50 -4.56 9.43
N LYS A 279 10.04 -3.41 8.93
CA LYS A 279 8.69 -2.91 9.21
C LYS A 279 7.59 -3.83 8.65
N LEU A 280 7.75 -4.28 7.40
CA LEU A 280 6.79 -5.16 6.74
C LEU A 280 6.78 -6.56 7.38
N GLY A 281 7.95 -7.10 7.70
CA GLY A 281 8.08 -8.38 8.40
C GLY A 281 7.50 -8.33 9.81
N GLY A 282 7.78 -7.25 10.54
CA GLY A 282 7.20 -7.00 11.85
C GLY A 282 5.70 -6.86 11.83
N PHE A 283 5.14 -6.17 10.83
CA PHE A 283 3.69 -6.09 10.66
C PHE A 283 3.07 -7.46 10.42
N ALA A 284 3.66 -8.31 9.57
CA ALA A 284 3.16 -9.66 9.31
C ALA A 284 3.13 -10.54 10.59
N LEU A 285 4.16 -10.43 11.42
CA LEU A 285 4.23 -11.16 12.70
C LEU A 285 3.27 -10.60 13.75
N GLN A 286 3.13 -9.28 13.84
CA GLN A 286 2.21 -8.62 14.77
C GLN A 286 0.76 -8.91 14.40
N LEU A 287 0.42 -8.86 13.11
CA LEU A 287 -0.91 -9.22 12.61
C LEU A 287 -1.31 -10.64 13.07
N SER A 288 -0.37 -11.58 12.99
CA SER A 288 -0.59 -12.99 13.34
C SER A 288 -0.62 -13.25 14.85
N SER A 289 0.23 -12.57 15.63
CA SER A 289 0.41 -12.83 17.06
C SER A 289 -0.53 -12.05 17.98
N SER A 290 -0.89 -10.81 17.62
CA SER A 290 -1.78 -9.96 18.44
C SER A 290 -3.16 -9.72 17.82
N GLY A 291 -3.44 -10.30 16.64
CA GLY A 291 -4.66 -10.02 15.89
C GLY A 291 -4.73 -8.56 15.43
N ALA A 292 -3.61 -8.01 14.96
CA ALA A 292 -3.46 -6.62 14.53
C ALA A 292 -3.61 -5.56 15.65
N ARG A 293 -3.58 -5.98 16.93
CA ARG A 293 -3.65 -5.04 18.06
C ARG A 293 -2.27 -4.45 18.31
N ASN A 294 -2.17 -3.13 18.25
CA ASN A 294 -0.92 -2.47 18.61
C ASN A 294 -0.68 -2.56 20.13
N CYS A 295 -1.73 -2.40 20.94
CA CYS A 295 -1.67 -2.44 22.40
C CYS A 295 -2.50 -3.61 22.95
N THR A 296 -1.89 -4.39 23.84
CA THR A 296 -2.47 -5.59 24.45
C THR A 296 -2.28 -5.59 25.97
N ILE A 297 -3.25 -6.17 26.67
CA ILE A 297 -3.16 -6.51 28.09
C ILE A 297 -3.28 -8.02 28.19
N MET A 298 -2.32 -8.66 28.85
CA MET A 298 -2.36 -10.09 29.11
C MET A 298 -2.91 -10.32 30.51
N SER A 299 -3.90 -11.21 30.65
CA SER A 299 -4.23 -11.77 31.96
C SER A 299 -3.27 -12.90 32.25
N VAL A 300 -2.59 -12.83 33.38
CA VAL A 300 -1.51 -13.74 33.76
C VAL A 300 -1.90 -14.41 35.06
N ASP A 301 -1.56 -15.70 35.20
CA ASP A 301 -1.73 -16.38 36.48
C ASP A 301 -0.89 -15.71 37.57
N GLN A 302 -1.51 -15.48 38.74
CA GLN A 302 -0.88 -14.78 39.87
C GLN A 302 0.32 -15.55 40.46
N GLN A 303 0.43 -16.85 40.18
CA GLN A 303 1.54 -17.70 40.62
C GLN A 303 2.76 -17.69 39.69
N SER A 304 2.73 -16.90 38.61
CA SER A 304 3.80 -16.90 37.61
C SER A 304 5.07 -16.17 38.10
N VAL A 305 6.12 -16.95 38.37
CA VAL A 305 7.41 -16.44 38.84
C VAL A 305 8.15 -15.71 37.71
N GLY A 306 8.67 -14.50 37.99
CA GLY A 306 9.52 -13.75 37.06
C GLY A 306 8.79 -12.78 36.12
N LEU A 307 7.46 -12.62 36.25
CA LEU A 307 6.66 -11.68 35.44
C LEU A 307 6.32 -10.36 36.17
N GLU A 308 6.88 -10.13 37.36
CA GLU A 308 6.66 -8.92 38.17
C GLU A 308 6.92 -7.61 37.42
N ALA A 309 7.91 -7.61 36.51
CA ALA A 309 8.29 -6.44 35.73
C ALA A 309 7.23 -6.02 34.68
N ILE A 310 6.30 -6.91 34.32
CA ILE A 310 5.24 -6.63 33.34
C ILE A 310 3.86 -6.51 33.97
N LEU A 311 3.70 -6.91 35.24
CA LEU A 311 2.43 -6.86 35.95
C LEU A 311 2.05 -5.41 36.31
N ASP A 312 0.75 -5.15 36.25
CA ASP A 312 0.16 -3.88 36.65
C ASP A 312 0.02 -3.87 38.19
N PRO A 313 0.73 -2.97 38.91
CA PRO A 313 0.63 -2.91 40.37
C PRO A 313 -0.78 -2.52 40.83
N ASP A 314 -1.54 -1.82 39.99
CA ASP A 314 -2.89 -1.35 40.31
C ASP A 314 -3.97 -2.41 39.99
N ARG A 315 -3.63 -3.43 39.20
CA ARG A 315 -4.56 -4.49 38.75
C ARG A 315 -3.89 -5.87 38.80
N PRO A 316 -3.94 -6.57 39.95
CA PRO A 316 -3.28 -7.86 40.11
C PRO A 316 -3.85 -8.90 39.14
N GLY A 317 -2.97 -9.69 38.51
CA GLY A 317 -3.32 -10.66 37.48
C GLY A 317 -3.43 -10.09 36.06
N PHE A 318 -3.22 -8.79 35.86
CA PHE A 318 -3.14 -8.17 34.54
C PHE A 318 -1.76 -7.58 34.28
N SER A 319 -1.32 -7.63 33.03
CA SER A 319 -0.12 -6.92 32.60
C SER A 319 -0.40 -5.42 32.45
N ARG A 320 0.65 -4.62 32.54
CA ARG A 320 0.66 -3.26 31.99
C ARG A 320 0.36 -3.32 30.48
N PRO A 321 0.05 -2.19 29.84
CA PRO A 321 -0.05 -2.12 28.39
C PRO A 321 1.24 -2.61 27.70
N LEU A 322 1.13 -3.68 26.92
CA LEU A 322 2.23 -4.33 26.21
C LEU A 322 2.01 -4.29 24.70
N ARG A 323 3.10 -4.25 23.95
CA ARG A 323 3.16 -4.57 22.52
C ARG A 323 3.72 -5.98 22.37
N VAL A 324 2.95 -6.88 21.75
CA VAL A 324 3.46 -8.19 21.33
C VAL A 324 4.28 -7.98 20.06
N LEU A 325 5.53 -8.44 20.06
CA LEU A 325 6.43 -8.39 18.92
C LEU A 325 6.30 -9.65 18.06
N ALA A 326 6.26 -10.81 18.72
CA ALA A 326 6.03 -12.10 18.10
C ALA A 326 5.62 -13.14 19.16
N GLU A 327 5.05 -14.25 18.70
CA GLU A 327 4.90 -15.49 19.47
C GLU A 327 5.84 -16.53 18.84
N ALA A 328 6.75 -17.09 19.64
CA ALA A 328 7.67 -18.13 19.18
C ALA A 328 7.88 -19.16 20.30
N ASP A 329 7.91 -20.45 19.94
CA ASP A 329 8.21 -21.56 20.85
C ASP A 329 7.37 -21.52 22.15
N GLY A 330 6.07 -21.20 22.04
CA GLY A 330 5.16 -21.12 23.19
C GLY A 330 5.45 -19.94 24.14
N THR A 331 6.18 -18.93 23.70
CA THR A 331 6.52 -17.73 24.47
C THR A 331 6.13 -16.47 23.69
N TYR A 332 5.45 -15.54 24.36
CA TYR A 332 5.22 -14.20 23.84
C TYR A 332 6.44 -13.31 24.10
N LEU A 333 6.88 -12.62 23.06
CA LEU A 333 7.92 -11.62 23.13
C LEU A 333 7.25 -10.27 23.19
N VAL A 334 7.33 -9.63 24.35
CA VAL A 334 6.58 -8.41 24.64
C VAL A 334 7.50 -7.26 25.03
N ARG A 335 7.03 -6.05 24.76
CA ARG A 335 7.66 -4.79 25.20
C ARG A 335 6.60 -3.88 25.80
N PRO A 336 6.92 -3.03 26.80
CA PRO A 336 5.99 -2.00 27.25
C PRO A 336 5.52 -1.10 26.10
N TRP A 337 4.22 -0.81 26.08
CA TRP A 337 3.60 0.05 25.09
C TRP A 337 4.04 1.50 25.26
N LYS A 338 4.33 2.21 24.15
CA LYS A 338 4.80 3.62 24.12
C LYS A 338 6.14 3.89 24.84
N THR A 339 7.03 2.90 24.96
CA THR A 339 8.39 3.13 25.47
C THR A 339 9.46 2.90 24.40
N ASP A 340 10.46 3.77 24.34
CA ASP A 340 11.63 3.62 23.45
C ASP A 340 12.61 2.53 23.92
N ALA A 341 12.38 1.99 25.12
CA ALA A 341 13.18 0.90 25.66
C ALA A 341 13.06 -0.35 24.79
N LYS A 342 14.15 -0.72 24.08
CA LYS A 342 14.18 -1.91 23.21
C LYS A 342 14.22 -3.25 23.97
N GLY A 343 14.14 -3.25 25.30
CA GLY A 343 14.16 -4.46 26.12
C GLY A 343 12.96 -5.36 25.80
N VAL A 344 13.25 -6.62 25.45
CA VAL A 344 12.23 -7.64 25.18
C VAL A 344 12.06 -8.49 26.44
N ARG A 345 10.81 -8.74 26.82
CA ARG A 345 10.44 -9.66 27.90
C ARG A 345 9.81 -10.91 27.30
N PHE A 346 10.10 -12.03 27.93
CA PHE A 346 9.61 -13.34 27.54
C PHE A 346 8.49 -13.73 28.49
N VAL A 347 7.31 -13.99 27.94
CA VAL A 347 6.13 -14.41 28.71
C VAL A 347 5.70 -15.77 28.23
N PRO A 348 5.84 -16.84 29.03
CA PRO A 348 5.37 -18.16 28.64
C PRO A 348 3.87 -18.12 28.31
N ARG A 349 3.46 -18.68 27.19
CA ARG A 349 2.04 -18.76 26.80
C ARG A 349 1.22 -19.53 27.83
N ALA A 350 1.82 -20.52 28.48
CA ALA A 350 1.19 -21.29 29.55
C ALA A 350 0.83 -20.46 30.79
N SER A 351 1.49 -19.32 31.04
CA SER A 351 1.14 -18.43 32.14
C SER A 351 0.08 -17.38 31.77
N VAL A 352 -0.34 -17.32 30.51
CA VAL A 352 -1.30 -16.33 30.00
C VAL A 352 -2.69 -16.96 29.89
N ASN A 353 -3.62 -16.43 30.66
CA ASN A 353 -5.03 -16.87 30.70
C ASN A 353 -5.88 -16.20 29.61
N GLY A 354 -5.43 -15.06 29.06
CA GLY A 354 -6.18 -14.30 28.07
C GLY A 354 -5.41 -13.07 27.56
N VAL A 355 -5.83 -12.58 26.39
CA VAL A 355 -5.23 -11.39 25.73
C VAL A 355 -6.34 -10.43 25.33
N ASP A 356 -6.40 -9.29 26.01
CA ASP A 356 -7.37 -8.22 25.77
C ASP A 356 -6.74 -7.00 25.12
N ALA A 357 -7.58 -6.17 24.51
CA ALA A 357 -7.15 -4.87 23.99
C ALA A 357 -6.95 -3.88 25.16
N CYS A 358 -6.00 -2.96 25.00
CA CYS A 358 -5.88 -1.86 25.96
C CYS A 358 -7.16 -1.02 25.98
N PRO A 359 -7.62 -0.57 27.16
CA PRO A 359 -8.76 0.34 27.24
C PRO A 359 -8.42 1.62 26.48
N ILE A 360 -9.28 1.98 25.52
CA ILE A 360 -9.20 3.26 24.80
C ILE A 360 -9.38 4.35 25.85
N ASP A 361 -8.47 5.33 25.89
CA ASP A 361 -8.33 6.39 26.89
C ASP A 361 -9.54 6.61 27.81
N SER A 362 -9.28 6.60 29.12
CA SER A 362 -10.20 6.68 30.26
C SER A 362 -11.32 7.74 30.20
N LYS A 363 -11.25 8.70 29.26
CA LYS A 363 -12.35 9.63 28.94
C LYS A 363 -13.58 8.91 28.37
N THR A 364 -13.38 7.93 27.50
CA THR A 364 -14.47 7.17 26.86
C THR A 364 -15.06 6.12 27.81
N ALA A 365 -14.21 5.49 28.62
CA ALA A 365 -14.64 4.53 29.65
C ALA A 365 -15.47 5.20 30.77
N ARG A 366 -15.12 6.43 31.18
CA ARG A 366 -15.97 7.21 32.10
C ARG A 366 -17.31 7.61 31.49
N GLN A 367 -17.34 7.91 30.18
CA GLN A 367 -18.59 8.21 29.47
C GLN A 367 -19.49 6.99 29.31
N ALA A 368 -18.93 5.82 29.00
CA ALA A 368 -19.66 4.55 28.95
C ALA A 368 -20.16 4.11 30.33
N ALA A 369 -19.36 4.30 31.40
CA ALA A 369 -19.78 4.03 32.77
C ALA A 369 -20.86 5.02 33.25
N ALA A 370 -20.81 6.29 32.84
CA ALA A 370 -21.84 7.28 33.15
C ALA A 370 -23.17 7.00 32.42
N GLN A 371 -23.12 6.45 31.20
CA GLN A 371 -24.32 6.03 30.47
C GLN A 371 -24.98 4.77 31.07
N ASN A 372 -24.20 3.84 31.61
CA ASN A 372 -24.76 2.65 32.29
C ASN A 372 -25.29 2.92 33.71
N LEU A 373 -25.05 4.11 34.27
CA LEU A 373 -25.61 4.56 35.55
C LEU A 373 -26.82 5.51 35.38
N SER A 374 -27.17 5.85 34.14
CA SER A 374 -28.30 6.72 33.80
C SER A 374 -29.38 6.02 32.95
N GLY A 375 -29.31 4.68 32.84
CA GLY A 375 -30.32 3.81 32.21
C GLY A 375 -31.20 3.13 33.23
#